data_AF-E5VIU9-F1
#
_entry.id   AF-E5VIU9-F1
#
_cell.length_a   1.000
_cell.length_b   1.000
_cell.length_c   1.000
_cell.angle_alpha   90.00
_cell.angle_beta   90.00
_cell.angle_gamma   90.00
#
_symmetry.space_group_name_H-M   'P 1'
#
loop_
_entity.id
_entity.type
_entity.pdbx_description
1 polymer ?
#
loop_
_entity_poly.entity_id
_entity_poly.type
_entity_poly.pdbx_seq_one_letter_code
_entity_poly.pdbx_strand_id
1 'polypeptide(L)'
;MGLPGSYVIATENSYVGSLVKLAGGENVYQNTDQEFLTVNTEDMKKKEPDIIVRAAHALPDQVTKMFNEDFETNDIWKHFDAVKNKRVYDLTYEYFGMSANFKYKKALSELEKDFYQNTKGTQEVKE
;
A
#
# COMPACT_ATOMS: atom_id res chain seq x y z
N MET A 1 -7.59 0.50 -1.07
CA MET A 1 -8.72 1.38 -1.44
C MET A 1 -10.00 0.85 -0.83
N GLY A 2 -11.11 1.60 -0.87
CA GLY A 2 -12.43 1.13 -0.43
C GLY A 2 -12.93 1.79 0.86
N LEU A 3 -13.97 1.21 1.44
CA LEU A 3 -14.61 1.65 2.68
C LEU A 3 -14.28 0.69 3.82
N PRO A 4 -14.30 1.13 5.09
CA PRO A 4 -14.18 0.24 6.25
C PRO A 4 -15.13 -0.96 6.13
N GLY A 5 -14.60 -2.17 6.31
CA GLY A 5 -15.33 -3.43 6.16
C GLY A 5 -15.47 -3.97 4.73
N SER A 6 -15.11 -3.21 3.69
CA SER A 6 -15.04 -3.69 2.29
C SER A 6 -13.88 -3.02 1.56
N TYR A 7 -12.75 -3.71 1.56
CA TYR A 7 -11.53 -3.21 0.96
C TYR A 7 -11.38 -3.69 -0.47
N VAL A 8 -10.87 -2.79 -1.29
CA VAL A 8 -10.45 -3.05 -2.65
C VAL A 8 -8.93 -3.04 -2.70
N ILE A 9 -8.36 -4.17 -3.09
CA ILE A 9 -6.94 -4.35 -3.35
C ILE A 9 -6.65 -4.00 -4.81
N ALA A 10 -5.65 -3.15 -5.00
CA ALA A 10 -5.01 -2.89 -6.28
C ALA A 10 -4.04 -4.03 -6.61
N THR A 11 -4.27 -4.71 -7.72
CA THR A 11 -3.36 -5.77 -8.22
C THR A 11 -2.28 -5.16 -9.09
N GLU A 12 -1.31 -5.96 -9.53
CA GLU A 12 -0.25 -5.53 -10.45
C GLU A 12 -0.75 -4.97 -11.79
N ASN A 13 -1.99 -5.26 -12.19
CA ASN A 13 -2.60 -4.74 -13.41
C ASN A 13 -3.12 -3.31 -13.26
N SER A 14 -3.35 -2.84 -12.03
CA SER A 14 -3.74 -1.46 -11.76
C SER A 14 -2.52 -0.52 -11.82
N TYR A 15 -2.74 0.78 -12.05
CA TYR A 15 -1.64 1.76 -12.03
C TYR A 15 -0.85 1.73 -10.72
N VAL A 16 -1.51 1.79 -9.56
CA VAL A 16 -0.84 1.75 -8.25
C VAL A 16 -0.07 0.45 -8.06
N GLY A 17 -0.65 -0.70 -8.41
CA GLY A 17 0.05 -1.98 -8.28
C GLY A 17 1.23 -2.13 -9.24
N SER A 18 1.15 -1.58 -10.46
CA SER A 18 2.28 -1.52 -11.37
C SER A 18 3.44 -0.67 -10.83
N LEU A 19 3.13 0.44 -10.14
CA LEU A 19 4.15 1.26 -9.47
C LEU A 19 4.82 0.51 -8.32
N VAL A 20 4.06 -0.23 -7.51
CA VAL A 20 4.60 -1.09 -6.45
C VAL A 20 5.58 -2.11 -7.03
N LYS A 21 5.22 -2.77 -8.13
CA LYS A 21 6.09 -3.72 -8.83
C LYS A 21 7.36 -3.05 -9.37
N LEU A 22 7.23 -1.88 -9.98
CA LEU A 22 8.37 -1.11 -10.50
C LEU A 22 9.31 -0.61 -9.39
N ALA A 23 8.79 -0.31 -8.20
CA ALA A 23 9.59 0.04 -7.02
C ALA A 23 10.26 -1.17 -6.35
N GLY A 24 10.09 -2.38 -6.90
CA GLY A 24 10.66 -3.63 -6.39
C GLY A 24 9.82 -4.33 -5.32
N GLY A 25 8.58 -3.88 -5.10
CA GLY A 25 7.64 -4.53 -4.19
C GLY A 25 6.98 -5.75 -4.83
N GLU A 26 6.74 -6.78 -4.01
CA GLU A 26 6.00 -7.96 -4.41
C GLU A 26 4.56 -7.87 -3.86
N ASN A 27 3.56 -7.82 -4.75
CA ASN A 27 2.17 -7.81 -4.32
C ASN A 27 1.79 -9.20 -3.81
N VAL A 28 1.17 -9.30 -2.63
CA VAL A 28 0.71 -10.60 -2.07
C VAL A 28 -0.53 -11.17 -2.79
N TYR A 29 -1.13 -10.38 -3.68
CA TYR A 29 -2.21 -10.75 -4.59
C TYR A 29 -1.71 -10.75 -6.05
N GLN A 30 -1.17 -11.88 -6.49
CA GLN A 30 -0.64 -12.09 -7.85
C GLN A 30 -1.53 -13.02 -8.67
N ASN A 31 -1.21 -13.16 -9.96
CA ASN A 31 -1.82 -14.14 -10.87
C ASN A 31 -3.33 -13.97 -11.04
N THR A 32 -3.75 -12.73 -11.25
CA THR A 32 -5.13 -12.37 -11.56
C THR A 32 -5.14 -11.46 -12.77
N ASP A 33 -6.18 -11.55 -13.59
CA ASP A 33 -6.41 -10.65 -14.73
C ASP A 33 -7.17 -9.38 -14.32
N GLN A 34 -7.66 -9.30 -13.08
CA GLN A 34 -8.42 -8.16 -12.58
C GLN A 34 -7.49 -7.08 -12.05
N GLU A 35 -7.79 -5.80 -12.28
CA GLU A 35 -7.06 -4.66 -11.69
C GLU A 35 -7.37 -4.47 -10.20
N PHE A 36 -8.58 -4.86 -9.80
CA PHE A 36 -9.10 -4.65 -8.46
C PHE A 36 -9.79 -5.91 -7.93
N LEU A 37 -9.46 -6.27 -6.70
CA LEU A 37 -10.05 -7.40 -5.99
C LEU A 37 -10.76 -6.89 -4.74
N THR A 38 -11.99 -7.33 -4.53
CA THR A 38 -12.68 -7.15 -3.26
C THR A 38 -12.30 -8.30 -2.35
N VAL A 39 -11.70 -7.98 -1.20
CA VAL A 39 -11.27 -8.98 -0.21
C VAL A 39 -11.65 -8.50 1.19
N ASN A 40 -11.70 -9.44 2.13
CA ASN A 40 -11.88 -9.13 3.54
C ASN A 40 -10.54 -9.09 4.27
N THR A 41 -10.55 -8.54 5.48
CA THR A 41 -9.35 -8.35 6.31
C THR A 41 -8.74 -9.66 6.81
N GLU A 42 -9.54 -10.72 6.97
CA GLU A 42 -9.05 -12.05 7.36
C GLU A 42 -8.18 -12.69 6.27
N ASP A 43 -8.59 -12.58 5.01
CA ASP A 43 -7.80 -13.03 3.87
C ASP A 43 -6.49 -12.25 3.77
N MET A 44 -6.55 -10.92 3.89
CA MET A 44 -5.35 -10.07 3.93
C MET A 44 -4.38 -10.49 5.04
N LYS A 45 -4.89 -10.85 6.23
CA LYS A 45 -4.03 -11.27 7.33
C LYS A 45 -3.32 -12.57 7.02
N LYS A 46 -3.97 -13.53 6.35
CA LYS A 46 -3.34 -14.80 5.93
C LYS A 46 -2.20 -14.61 4.93
N LYS A 47 -2.22 -13.52 4.17
CA LYS A 47 -1.17 -13.17 3.21
C LYS A 47 0.09 -12.58 3.85
N GLU A 48 -0.02 -12.13 5.11
CA GLU A 48 1.09 -11.59 5.91
C GLU A 48 2.00 -10.59 5.17
N PRO A 49 1.45 -9.46 4.67
CA PRO A 49 2.26 -8.47 4.00
C PRO A 49 3.24 -7.77 4.97
N ASP A 50 4.47 -7.52 4.52
CA ASP A 50 5.49 -6.74 5.25
C ASP A 50 5.17 -5.24 5.31
N ILE A 51 4.49 -4.74 4.27
CA ILE A 51 4.15 -3.34 4.07
C ILE A 51 2.71 -3.23 3.59
N ILE A 52 1.97 -2.28 4.13
CA ILE A 52 0.64 -1.92 3.64
C ILE A 52 0.71 -0.50 3.06
N VAL A 53 0.35 -0.35 1.78
CA VAL A 53 0.20 0.95 1.15
C VAL A 53 -1.29 1.24 0.88
N ARG A 54 -1.75 2.42 1.27
CA ARG A 54 -3.16 2.82 1.18
C ARG A 54 -3.30 3.98 0.20
N ALA A 55 -4.01 3.74 -0.90
CA ALA A 55 -4.43 4.80 -1.82
C ALA A 55 -5.89 5.18 -1.57
N ALA A 56 -6.17 6.48 -1.61
CA ALA A 56 -7.51 7.06 -1.52
C ALA A 56 -7.80 7.92 -2.76
N HIS A 57 -8.83 7.56 -3.54
CA HIS A 57 -9.13 8.23 -4.83
C HIS A 57 -10.34 9.16 -4.78
N ALA A 58 -11.43 8.73 -4.13
CA ALA A 58 -12.62 9.56 -3.95
C ALA A 58 -12.58 10.18 -2.56
N LEU A 59 -12.52 11.51 -2.45
CA LEU A 59 -12.47 12.25 -1.19
C LEU A 59 -11.30 11.81 -0.27
N PRO A 60 -10.04 12.10 -0.66
CA PRO A 60 -8.85 11.57 0.00
C PRO A 60 -8.82 11.85 1.51
N ASP A 61 -9.14 13.07 1.95
CA ASP A 61 -9.12 13.42 3.37
C ASP A 61 -10.13 12.59 4.20
N GLN A 62 -11.33 12.39 3.65
CA GLN A 62 -12.37 11.62 4.30
C GLN A 62 -12.01 10.12 4.35
N VAL A 63 -11.57 9.56 3.22
CA VAL A 63 -11.21 8.14 3.14
C VAL A 63 -9.98 7.82 3.99
N THR A 64 -8.96 8.68 3.99
CA THR A 64 -7.80 8.51 4.86
C THR A 64 -8.19 8.56 6.34
N LYS A 65 -9.07 9.49 6.73
CA LYS A 65 -9.61 9.53 8.09
C LYS A 65 -10.36 8.24 8.46
N MET A 66 -11.21 7.74 7.57
CA MET A 66 -11.94 6.48 7.76
C MET A 66 -10.99 5.28 7.86
N PHE A 67 -9.91 5.23 7.07
CA PHE A 67 -8.90 4.20 7.22
C PHE A 67 -8.16 4.28 8.55
N ASN A 68 -7.82 5.48 9.02
CA ASN A 68 -7.17 5.64 10.32
C ASN A 68 -8.08 5.16 11.45
N GLU A 69 -9.36 5.56 11.44
CA GLU A 69 -10.35 5.10 12.42
C GLU A 69 -10.52 3.57 12.39
N ASP A 70 -10.58 2.94 11.20
CA ASP A 70 -10.69 1.47 11.12
C ASP A 70 -9.43 0.77 11.62
N PHE A 71 -8.23 1.25 11.27
CA PHE A 71 -6.96 0.68 11.76
C PHE A 71 -6.81 0.81 13.28
N GLU A 72 -7.42 1.82 13.91
CA GLU A 72 -7.41 2.00 15.37
C GLU A 72 -8.46 1.12 16.08
N THR A 73 -9.67 1.03 15.51
CA THR A 73 -10.83 0.41 16.17
C THR A 73 -10.99 -1.08 15.86
N ASN A 74 -10.59 -1.53 14.68
CA ASN A 74 -10.74 -2.92 14.26
C ASN A 74 -9.52 -3.75 14.69
N ASP A 75 -9.74 -4.65 15.65
CA ASP A 75 -8.67 -5.45 16.27
C ASP A 75 -7.89 -6.32 15.28
N ILE A 76 -8.48 -6.67 14.13
CA ILE A 76 -7.79 -7.49 13.14
C ILE A 76 -6.49 -6.85 12.64
N TRP A 77 -6.47 -5.52 12.49
CA TRP A 77 -5.29 -4.79 12.02
C TRP A 77 -4.13 -4.86 13.00
N LYS A 78 -4.42 -4.91 14.31
CA LYS A 78 -3.38 -5.03 15.36
C LYS A 78 -2.60 -6.34 15.26
N HIS A 79 -3.15 -7.35 14.57
CA HIS A 79 -2.48 -8.63 14.35
C HIS A 79 -1.56 -8.65 13.12
N PHE A 80 -1.57 -7.62 12.27
CA PHE A 80 -0.65 -7.51 11.14
C PHE A 80 0.72 -7.01 11.59
N ASP A 81 1.77 -7.65 11.12
CA ASP A 81 3.13 -7.23 11.48
C ASP A 81 3.51 -5.92 10.81
N ALA A 82 3.01 -5.64 9.59
CA ALA A 82 3.11 -4.31 8.98
C ALA A 82 2.55 -3.20 9.89
N VAL A 83 1.43 -3.43 10.57
CA VAL A 83 0.81 -2.44 11.48
C VAL A 83 1.66 -2.29 12.75
N LYS A 84 2.07 -3.40 13.37
CA LYS A 84 2.93 -3.39 14.57
C LYS A 84 4.27 -2.70 14.31
N ASN A 85 4.86 -2.93 13.15
CA ASN A 85 6.13 -2.35 12.73
C ASN A 85 6.00 -0.94 12.14
N LYS A 86 4.79 -0.34 12.17
CA LYS A 86 4.49 0.99 11.62
C LYS A 86 4.88 1.14 10.13
N ARG A 87 4.72 0.06 9.37
CA ARG A 87 4.95 -0.01 7.91
C ARG A 87 3.63 0.09 7.14
N VAL A 88 2.82 1.06 7.53
CA VAL A 88 1.56 1.40 6.88
C VAL A 88 1.70 2.82 6.34
N TYR A 89 1.62 2.97 5.01
CA TYR A 89 1.90 4.23 4.33
C TYR A 89 0.67 4.70 3.55
N ASP A 90 0.30 5.97 3.73
CA ASP A 90 -0.73 6.63 2.94
C ASP A 90 -0.13 7.26 1.70
N LEU A 91 -0.59 6.81 0.54
CA LEU A 91 -0.11 7.26 -0.75
C LEU A 91 -0.81 8.57 -1.15
N THR A 92 -0.02 9.56 -1.57
CA THR A 92 -0.52 10.87 -1.97
C THR A 92 -1.34 10.79 -3.27
N TYR A 93 -2.62 11.18 -3.24
CA TYR A 93 -3.51 11.12 -4.41
C TYR A 93 -2.94 11.82 -5.67
N GLU A 94 -2.17 12.89 -5.51
CA GLU A 94 -1.53 13.61 -6.62
C GLU A 94 -0.66 12.72 -7.51
N TYR A 95 -0.02 11.70 -6.93
CA TYR A 95 0.90 10.79 -7.64
C TYR A 95 0.27 9.42 -7.88
N PHE A 96 -0.59 8.98 -6.96
CA PHE A 96 -1.21 7.66 -6.93
C PHE A 96 -2.71 7.77 -7.21
N GLY A 97 -3.07 8.36 -8.34
CA GLY A 97 -4.46 8.40 -8.83
C GLY A 97 -4.91 7.06 -9.42
N MET A 98 -6.14 6.99 -9.96
CA MET A 98 -6.68 5.78 -10.60
C MET A 98 -5.90 5.37 -11.87
N SER A 99 -5.25 6.33 -12.52
CA SER A 99 -4.56 6.12 -13.79
C SER A 99 -3.21 6.82 -13.82
N ALA A 100 -2.34 6.35 -14.71
CA ALA A 100 -0.99 6.86 -14.84
C ALA A 100 -0.94 8.35 -15.17
N ASN A 101 0.06 9.04 -14.62
CA ASN A 101 0.28 10.45 -14.87
C ASN A 101 1.78 10.76 -15.02
N PHE A 102 2.13 11.96 -15.49
CA PHE A 102 3.53 12.35 -15.70
C PHE A 102 4.37 12.45 -14.41
N LYS A 103 3.73 12.38 -13.24
CA LYS A 103 4.37 12.41 -11.93
C LYS A 103 4.76 11.01 -11.43
N TYR A 104 4.60 9.96 -12.24
CA TYR A 104 4.97 8.58 -11.87
C TYR A 104 6.40 8.44 -11.34
N LYS A 105 7.37 9.23 -11.83
CA LYS A 105 8.75 9.22 -11.31
C LYS A 105 8.83 9.65 -9.84
N LYS A 106 8.00 10.63 -9.43
CA LYS A 106 7.88 11.04 -8.03
C LYS A 106 7.19 9.95 -7.21
N ALA A 107 6.15 9.33 -7.77
CA ALA A 107 5.47 8.20 -7.15
C ALA A 107 6.43 7.04 -6.84
N LEU A 108 7.28 6.67 -7.81
CA LEU A 108 8.28 5.61 -7.63
C LEU A 108 9.30 5.98 -6.54
N SER A 109 9.81 7.21 -6.55
CA SER A 109 10.76 7.66 -5.52
C SER A 109 10.16 7.66 -4.12
N GLU A 110 8.87 7.98 -3.97
CA GLU A 110 8.13 7.89 -2.69
C GLU A 110 8.01 6.43 -2.23
N LEU A 111 7.59 5.52 -3.13
CA LEU A 111 7.49 4.09 -2.81
C LEU A 111 8.85 3.48 -2.45
N GLU A 112 9.91 3.76 -3.21
CA GLU A 112 11.25 3.28 -2.91
C GLU A 112 11.70 3.77 -1.53
N LYS A 113 11.48 5.04 -1.22
CA LYS A 113 11.81 5.59 0.10
C LYS A 113 11.07 4.83 1.21
N ASP A 114 9.80 4.50 1.04
CA ASP A 114 9.02 3.77 2.06
C ASP A 114 9.42 2.28 2.16
N PHE A 115 9.72 1.64 1.03
CA PHE A 115 10.11 0.23 1.00
C PHE A 115 11.49 0.01 1.62
N TYR A 116 12.42 0.95 1.36
CA TYR A 116 13.82 0.86 1.75
C TYR A 116 14.18 1.77 2.94
N GLN A 117 13.20 2.36 3.63
CA GLN A 117 13.46 3.23 4.79
C GLN A 117 14.31 2.55 5.90
N ASN A 118 14.26 1.22 5.99
CA ASN A 118 15.07 0.42 6.91
C ASN A 118 16.40 -0.12 6.34
N THR A 119 16.74 0.12 5.07
CA THR A 119 18.04 -0.32 4.49
C THR A 119 19.17 0.68 4.70
N LYS A 120 18.87 1.90 5.15
CA LYS A 120 19.88 2.92 5.53
C LYS A 120 20.73 2.54 6.76
N GLY A 121 20.49 1.39 7.38
CA GLY A 121 21.36 0.81 8.41
C GLY A 121 22.49 -0.09 7.88
N THR A 122 22.60 -0.36 6.57
CA THR A 122 23.58 -1.34 6.04
C THR A 122 24.30 -0.87 4.76
N GLN A 123 24.64 0.41 4.65
CA GLN A 123 25.59 0.87 3.63
C GLN A 123 26.62 1.85 4.21
N GLU A 124 27.47 1.34 5.11
CA GLU A 124 28.89 1.73 5.13
C GLU A 124 29.69 0.55 4.55
N VAL A 125 29.81 0.50 3.24
CA VAL A 125 30.97 -0.14 2.60
C VAL A 125 31.91 0.99 2.26
N LYS A 126 32.93 1.15 3.11
CA LYS A 126 34.11 1.97 2.83
C LYS A 126 34.89 1.28 1.70
N GLU A 127 35.15 2.02 0.63
CA GLU A 127 36.38 1.84 -0.16
C GLU A 127 37.43 2.82 0.35
#